data_AF-A0A285TQV4-F1
#
_entry.id   AF-A0A285TQV4-F1
#
_cell.length_a   1.000
_cell.length_b   1.000
_cell.length_c   1.000
_cell.angle_alpha   90.00
_cell.angle_beta   90.00
_cell.angle_gamma   90.00
#
_symmetry.space_group_name_H-M   'P 1'
#
loop_
_entity.id
_entity.type
_entity.pdbx_description
1 polymer ?
#
loop_
_entity_poly.entity_id
_entity_poly.type
_entity_poly.pdbx_seq_one_letter_code
_entity_poly.pdbx_strand_id
1 'polypeptide(L)'
;MKLLHLLLIAFWFLVGGCMELVEEFDVETEPAIIPVTGLSEVNVPKEEVIEEKVTLLDNGCYSNEVYIAGEETCSLVIDCNDEASCVKWGNELIKQLEFEYGSLVLEQSVATGEEGITVLTTYDVDNDEETIYTETDISDEEMEYHADLWFSFSWLIPEEERIEINRFEVFESGDTLAYVSLHDENGEYWTLGMNNKNVELASETLVTYLHEYAHFLS
;
A
#
# COMPACT_ATOMS: atom_id res chain seq x y z
N MET A 1 -24.41 39.12 -47.65
CA MET A 1 -23.30 38.26 -48.14
C MET A 1 -21.96 38.45 -47.43
N LYS A 2 -21.68 39.57 -46.72
CA LYS A 2 -20.40 39.71 -45.98
C LYS A 2 -20.37 39.06 -44.59
N LEU A 3 -21.54 38.84 -43.97
CA LEU A 3 -21.64 38.16 -42.67
C LEU A 3 -21.43 36.63 -42.75
N LEU A 4 -21.78 36.02 -43.89
CA LEU A 4 -21.67 34.57 -44.08
C LEU A 4 -20.22 34.11 -44.31
N HIS A 5 -19.36 34.99 -44.86
CA HIS A 5 -17.93 34.70 -45.03
C HIS A 5 -17.13 34.80 -43.73
N LEU A 6 -17.56 35.64 -42.78
CA LEU A 6 -16.93 35.74 -41.46
C LEU A 6 -17.21 34.51 -40.59
N LEU A 7 -18.40 33.89 -40.72
CA LEU A 7 -18.74 32.66 -40.00
C LEU A 7 -18.00 31.41 -40.53
N LEU A 8 -17.71 31.36 -41.83
CA LEU A 8 -16.99 30.23 -42.44
C LEU A 8 -15.49 30.21 -42.09
N ILE A 9 -14.87 31.38 -41.86
CA ILE A 9 -13.46 31.48 -41.47
C ILE A 9 -13.28 31.12 -39.98
N ALA A 10 -14.25 31.46 -39.12
CA ALA A 10 -14.21 31.07 -37.70
C ALA A 10 -14.38 29.56 -37.49
N PHE A 11 -15.12 28.87 -38.36
CA PHE A 11 -15.31 27.41 -38.27
C PHE A 11 -14.04 26.62 -38.62
N TRP A 12 -13.15 27.17 -39.47
CA TRP A 12 -11.88 26.50 -39.81
C TRP A 12 -10.85 26.54 -38.68
N PHE A 13 -10.94 27.50 -37.76
CA PHE A 13 -10.06 27.56 -36.59
C PHE A 13 -10.52 26.63 -35.44
N LEU A 14 -11.79 26.19 -35.44
CA LEU A 14 -12.35 25.30 -34.41
C LEU A 14 -12.19 23.80 -34.72
N VAL A 15 -11.81 23.44 -35.95
CA VAL A 15 -11.64 22.02 -36.38
C VAL A 15 -10.14 21.68 -36.60
N GLY A 16 -9.22 22.63 -36.37
CA GLY A 16 -7.81 22.54 -36.77
C GLY A 16 -6.76 22.40 -35.65
N GLY A 17 -7.14 22.08 -34.41
CA GLY A 17 -6.19 21.75 -33.34
C GLY A 17 -6.87 20.84 -32.33
N CYS A 18 -6.39 19.64 -32.00
CA CYS A 18 -5.02 19.14 -32.00
C CYS A 18 -4.94 17.83 -32.81
N MET A 19 -4.10 17.82 -33.86
CA MET A 19 -3.56 16.58 -34.38
C MET A 19 -2.31 16.32 -33.55
N GLU A 20 -2.45 15.55 -32.48
CA GLU A 20 -1.30 15.06 -31.73
C GLU A 20 -0.62 14.00 -32.60
N LEU A 21 0.66 14.24 -32.85
CA LEU A 21 1.49 13.46 -33.74
C LEU A 21 1.81 12.16 -33.00
N VAL A 22 1.03 11.11 -33.24
CA VAL A 22 1.39 9.75 -32.83
C VAL A 22 2.59 9.35 -33.68
N GLU A 23 3.79 9.54 -33.15
CA GLU A 23 4.96 8.80 -33.60
C GLU A 23 4.73 7.33 -33.23
N GLU A 24 4.33 6.53 -34.22
CA GLU A 24 4.48 5.08 -34.16
C GLU A 24 5.98 4.77 -34.07
N PHE A 25 6.47 4.62 -32.84
CA PHE A 25 7.70 3.88 -32.60
C PHE A 25 7.36 2.39 -32.67
N ASP A 26 7.59 1.80 -33.83
CA ASP A 26 7.73 0.35 -33.99
C ASP A 26 8.96 -0.09 -33.18
N VAL A 27 8.74 -0.38 -31.90
CA VAL A 27 9.73 -1.08 -31.06
C VAL A 27 9.40 -2.56 -31.15
N GLU A 28 9.95 -3.18 -32.18
CA GLU A 28 10.09 -4.63 -32.26
C GLU A 28 11.11 -5.07 -31.19
N THR A 29 10.67 -5.22 -29.94
CA THR A 29 11.47 -5.89 -28.91
C THR A 29 11.19 -7.38 -28.97
N GLU A 30 11.94 -8.07 -29.83
CA GLU A 30 12.37 -9.42 -29.45
C GLU A 30 13.17 -9.29 -28.14
N PRO A 31 12.89 -10.08 -27.09
CA PRO A 31 13.72 -10.09 -25.91
C PRO A 31 15.09 -10.63 -26.30
N ALA A 32 16.08 -9.75 -26.36
CA ALA A 32 17.48 -10.14 -26.41
C ALA A 32 17.80 -10.90 -25.12
N ILE A 33 17.81 -12.23 -25.20
CA ILE A 33 18.39 -13.11 -24.19
C ILE A 33 19.87 -12.73 -24.13
N ILE A 34 20.25 -11.91 -23.16
CA ILE A 34 21.66 -11.66 -22.85
C ILE A 34 22.17 -12.94 -22.18
N PRO A 35 23.09 -13.70 -22.79
CA PRO A 35 23.72 -14.80 -22.08
C PRO A 35 24.64 -14.19 -21.03
N VAL A 36 24.31 -14.41 -19.75
CA VAL A 36 25.22 -14.12 -18.63
C VAL A 36 26.34 -15.14 -18.66
N THR A 37 27.27 -14.96 -19.59
CA THR A 37 28.58 -15.61 -19.57
C THR A 37 29.59 -14.60 -19.09
N GLY A 38 30.07 -14.79 -17.85
CA GLY A 38 31.28 -14.12 -17.36
C GLY A 38 31.09 -13.25 -16.13
N LEU A 39 30.53 -13.81 -15.05
CA LEU A 39 30.88 -13.35 -13.70
C LEU A 39 31.85 -14.37 -13.11
N SER A 40 33.07 -13.91 -12.87
CA SER A 40 34.11 -14.66 -12.19
C SER A 40 33.56 -15.09 -10.82
N GLU A 41 33.68 -16.37 -10.48
CA GLU A 41 33.44 -16.88 -9.14
C GLU A 41 34.42 -16.20 -8.18
N VAL A 42 34.03 -15.05 -7.65
CA VAL A 42 34.66 -14.50 -6.47
C VAL A 42 34.25 -15.41 -5.35
N ASN A 43 35.22 -16.22 -4.90
CA ASN A 43 35.11 -17.11 -3.77
C ASN A 43 34.95 -16.24 -2.50
N VAL A 44 33.72 -15.80 -2.23
CA VAL A 44 33.36 -15.14 -0.99
C VAL A 44 33.46 -16.19 0.11
N PRO A 45 34.27 -15.99 1.16
CA PRO A 45 34.31 -16.92 2.28
C PRO A 45 32.89 -17.07 2.81
N LYS A 46 32.42 -18.32 2.91
CA LYS A 46 31.17 -18.65 3.59
C LYS A 46 31.32 -18.21 5.04
N GLU A 47 30.83 -17.03 5.35
CA GLU A 47 30.61 -16.60 6.73
C GLU A 47 29.61 -17.60 7.30
N GLU A 48 30.00 -18.29 8.38
CA GLU A 48 29.08 -19.13 9.14
C GLU A 48 28.00 -18.20 9.70
N VAL A 49 26.90 -18.07 8.98
CA VAL A 49 25.66 -17.52 9.51
C VAL A 49 25.25 -18.47 10.62
N ILE A 50 25.53 -18.07 11.86
CA ILE A 50 24.94 -18.70 13.03
C ILE A 50 23.46 -18.32 12.92
N GLU A 51 22.66 -19.19 12.30
CA GLU A 51 21.20 -19.07 12.32
C GLU A 51 20.78 -19.18 13.80
N GLU A 52 20.61 -18.04 14.44
CA GLU A 52 20.07 -17.97 15.77
C GLU A 52 18.62 -18.48 15.67
N LYS A 53 18.38 -19.65 16.28
CA LYS A 53 17.08 -20.32 16.14
C LYS A 53 16.03 -19.52 16.88
N VAL A 54 15.23 -18.76 16.14
CA VAL A 54 14.10 -18.01 16.66
C VAL A 54 13.05 -18.98 17.23
N THR A 55 12.66 -18.79 18.49
CA THR A 55 11.66 -19.63 19.17
C THR A 55 10.55 -18.80 19.79
N LEU A 56 9.32 -19.30 19.73
CA LEU A 56 8.17 -18.69 20.40
C LEU A 56 8.32 -18.81 21.94
N LEU A 57 8.13 -17.70 22.64
CA LEU A 57 8.20 -17.57 24.10
C LEU A 57 6.80 -17.66 24.74
N ASP A 58 6.75 -17.82 26.06
CA ASP A 58 5.49 -17.95 26.83
C ASP A 58 4.60 -16.69 26.76
N ASN A 59 5.18 -15.53 26.45
CA ASN A 59 4.46 -14.27 26.25
C ASN A 59 3.90 -14.10 24.82
N GLY A 60 4.02 -15.12 23.97
CA GLY A 60 3.54 -15.07 22.58
C GLY A 60 4.50 -14.41 21.58
N CYS A 61 5.58 -13.79 22.05
CA CYS A 61 6.58 -13.19 21.15
C CYS A 61 7.65 -14.19 20.73
N TYR A 62 8.28 -13.94 19.60
CA TYR A 62 9.50 -14.64 19.21
C TYR A 62 10.69 -14.20 20.07
N SER A 63 11.70 -15.06 20.18
CA SER A 63 12.87 -14.84 21.05
C SER A 63 13.72 -13.62 20.69
N ASN A 64 13.54 -13.08 19.49
CA ASN A 64 14.16 -11.87 18.98
C ASN A 64 13.26 -10.62 19.09
N GLU A 65 12.07 -10.76 19.69
CA GLU A 65 11.10 -9.69 19.88
C GLU A 65 10.99 -9.27 21.34
N VAL A 66 10.52 -8.04 21.56
CA VAL A 66 10.17 -7.50 22.86
C VAL A 66 8.67 -7.31 22.91
N TYR A 67 8.05 -7.80 23.99
CA TYR A 67 6.64 -7.55 24.27
C TYR A 67 6.44 -6.13 24.79
N ILE A 68 5.60 -5.35 24.10
CA ILE A 68 5.21 -4.00 24.45
C ILE A 68 3.88 -4.07 25.18
N ALA A 69 3.93 -4.09 26.52
CA ALA A 69 2.75 -4.29 27.35
C ALA A 69 1.68 -3.19 27.23
N GLY A 70 2.03 -2.01 26.73
CA GLY A 70 1.09 -0.91 26.52
C GLY A 70 0.19 -1.11 25.31
N GLU A 71 0.69 -1.82 24.29
CA GLU A 71 0.05 -2.06 22.99
C GLU A 71 -0.32 -3.55 22.82
N GLU A 72 -0.09 -4.35 23.87
CA GLU A 72 -0.22 -5.81 23.90
C GLU A 72 0.43 -6.55 22.69
N THR A 73 1.48 -5.96 22.09
CA THR A 73 2.10 -6.43 20.85
C THR A 73 3.55 -6.88 21.01
N CYS A 74 4.09 -7.57 20.00
CA CYS A 74 5.48 -8.00 19.93
C CYS A 74 6.20 -7.22 18.84
N SER A 75 7.38 -6.65 19.15
CA SER A 75 8.15 -5.86 18.20
C SER A 75 9.59 -6.34 18.08
N LEU A 76 10.12 -6.36 16.86
CA LEU A 76 11.51 -6.71 16.60
C LEU A 76 12.43 -5.62 17.14
N VAL A 77 13.44 -6.01 17.93
CA VAL A 77 14.40 -5.04 18.47
C VAL A 77 15.30 -4.53 17.35
N ILE A 78 15.40 -3.21 17.23
CA ILE A 78 16.39 -2.57 16.36
C ILE A 78 17.80 -2.88 16.89
N ASP A 79 18.59 -3.60 16.10
CA ASP A 79 19.96 -3.98 16.47
C ASP A 79 20.98 -3.08 15.78
N CYS A 80 21.12 -1.85 16.28
CA CYS A 80 22.14 -0.91 15.82
C CYS A 80 22.57 0.09 16.91
N ASN A 81 23.78 0.65 16.79
CA ASN A 81 24.36 1.56 17.79
C ASN A 81 24.89 2.88 17.20
N ASP A 82 24.91 3.00 15.87
CA ASP A 82 25.40 4.15 15.14
C ASP A 82 24.72 4.23 13.76
N GLU A 83 24.80 5.38 13.10
CA GLU A 83 24.16 5.63 11.80
C GLU A 83 24.49 4.55 10.76
N ALA A 84 25.76 4.14 10.65
CA ALA A 84 26.18 3.17 9.65
C ALA A 84 25.66 1.76 9.97
N SER A 85 25.65 1.36 11.25
CA SER A 85 25.05 0.08 11.65
C SER A 85 23.53 0.07 11.48
N CYS A 86 22.84 1.18 11.75
CA CYS A 86 21.39 1.29 11.55
C CYS A 86 21.01 1.21 10.07
N VAL A 87 21.76 1.90 9.19
CA VAL A 87 21.58 1.81 7.73
C VAL A 87 21.82 0.39 7.24
N LYS A 88 22.84 -0.29 7.75
CA LYS A 88 23.11 -1.69 7.38
C LYS A 88 21.98 -2.63 7.83
N TRP A 89 21.54 -2.51 9.08
CA TRP A 89 20.45 -3.31 9.63
C TRP A 89 19.15 -3.11 8.84
N GLY A 90 18.76 -1.85 8.61
CA GLY A 90 17.56 -1.53 7.84
C GLY A 90 17.62 -2.06 6.41
N ASN A 91 18.76 -1.92 5.72
CA ASN A 91 18.92 -2.47 4.37
C ASN A 91 18.83 -4.00 4.33
N GLU A 92 19.27 -4.71 5.37
CA GLU A 92 19.16 -6.16 5.44
C GLU A 92 17.72 -6.59 5.71
N LEU A 93 17.02 -5.89 6.62
CA LEU A 93 15.60 -6.10 6.87
C LEU A 93 14.77 -5.90 5.59
N ILE A 94 14.99 -4.81 4.86
CA ILE A 94 14.29 -4.54 3.59
C ILE A 94 14.52 -5.67 2.58
N LYS A 95 15.75 -6.19 2.45
CA LYS A 95 16.01 -7.33 1.55
C LYS A 95 15.27 -8.59 1.97
N GLN A 96 15.17 -8.86 3.26
CA GLN A 96 14.42 -10.02 3.77
C GLN A 96 12.93 -9.87 3.46
N LEU A 97 12.37 -8.68 3.72
CA LEU A 97 10.98 -8.38 3.38
C LEU A 97 10.73 -8.50 1.88
N GLU A 98 11.62 -7.96 1.03
CA GLU A 98 11.48 -8.07 -0.42
C GLU A 98 11.61 -9.50 -0.94
N PHE A 99 12.41 -10.34 -0.27
CA PHE A 99 12.54 -11.75 -0.59
C PHE A 99 11.27 -12.54 -0.23
N GLU A 100 10.65 -12.25 0.91
CA GLU A 100 9.47 -12.96 1.41
C GLU A 100 8.17 -12.48 0.75
N TYR A 101 8.01 -11.16 0.59
CA TYR A 101 6.75 -10.55 0.18
C TYR A 101 6.74 -10.05 -1.26
N GLY A 102 7.89 -10.00 -1.93
CA GLY A 102 8.03 -9.39 -3.25
C GLY A 102 8.45 -7.92 -3.18
N SER A 103 8.52 -7.24 -4.33
CA SER A 103 9.06 -5.88 -4.39
C SER A 103 8.25 -4.89 -3.53
N LEU A 104 8.93 -4.11 -2.69
CA LEU A 104 8.32 -3.06 -1.87
C LEU A 104 8.27 -1.69 -2.58
N VAL A 105 8.64 -1.64 -3.86
CA VAL A 105 8.73 -0.40 -4.65
C VAL A 105 8.05 -0.49 -6.01
N LEU A 106 7.71 -1.70 -6.46
CA LEU A 106 7.02 -1.92 -7.73
C LEU A 106 5.57 -2.29 -7.43
N GLU A 107 4.65 -1.39 -7.75
CA GLU A 107 3.22 -1.67 -7.77
C GLU A 107 2.86 -2.31 -9.12
N GLN A 108 2.23 -3.49 -9.12
CA GLN A 108 1.53 -4.02 -10.28
C GLN A 108 0.07 -3.57 -10.19
N SER A 109 -0.24 -2.40 -10.75
CA SER A 109 -1.62 -1.94 -10.86
C SER A 109 -2.44 -2.94 -11.70
N VAL A 110 -3.28 -3.72 -11.04
CA VAL A 110 -4.32 -4.55 -11.67
C VAL A 110 -5.58 -3.71 -11.84
N ALA A 111 -5.51 -2.70 -12.70
CA ALA A 111 -6.69 -1.93 -13.09
C ALA A 111 -7.71 -2.84 -13.78
N THR A 112 -8.83 -3.14 -13.13
CA THR A 112 -9.86 -4.06 -13.65
C THR A 112 -10.86 -3.41 -14.61
N GLY A 113 -10.69 -2.14 -14.95
CA GLY A 113 -11.56 -1.41 -15.89
C GLY A 113 -12.93 -1.00 -15.32
N GLU A 114 -13.17 -1.26 -14.03
CA GLU A 114 -14.26 -0.66 -13.25
C GLU A 114 -13.77 0.69 -12.68
N GLU A 115 -14.22 1.80 -13.27
CA GLU A 115 -13.87 3.15 -12.81
C GLU A 115 -14.74 3.57 -11.62
N GLY A 116 -14.09 4.12 -10.58
CA GLY A 116 -14.74 4.75 -9.43
C GLY A 116 -14.74 3.90 -8.15
N ILE A 117 -15.23 4.52 -7.08
CA ILE A 117 -15.33 3.94 -5.74
C ILE A 117 -16.82 3.78 -5.39
N THR A 118 -17.21 2.58 -4.98
CA THR A 118 -18.53 2.30 -4.42
C THR A 118 -18.38 1.81 -2.99
N VAL A 119 -18.68 2.65 -2.00
CA VAL A 119 -18.66 2.25 -0.59
C VAL A 119 -19.75 1.22 -0.35
N LEU A 120 -19.36 0.07 0.19
CA LEU A 120 -20.26 -1.03 0.56
C LEU A 120 -20.77 -0.84 1.99
N THR A 121 -19.83 -0.61 2.92
CA THR A 121 -20.10 -0.51 4.36
C THR A 121 -19.21 0.53 4.98
N THR A 122 -19.79 1.35 5.87
CA THR A 122 -19.08 2.32 6.69
C THR A 122 -19.12 1.87 8.15
N TYR A 123 -18.00 2.06 8.83
CA TYR A 123 -17.77 1.72 10.23
C TYR A 123 -17.31 2.95 11.00
N ASP A 124 -17.79 3.07 12.23
CA ASP A 124 -17.15 3.91 13.23
C ASP A 124 -16.03 3.12 13.91
N VAL A 125 -14.88 3.77 14.10
CA VAL A 125 -13.70 3.17 14.74
C VAL A 125 -13.63 3.63 16.19
N ASP A 126 -13.56 2.68 17.11
CA ASP A 126 -13.24 2.93 18.51
C ASP A 126 -11.79 2.52 18.77
N ASN A 127 -10.91 3.52 18.83
CA ASN A 127 -9.48 3.32 19.09
C ASN A 127 -9.20 2.99 20.58
N ASP A 128 -10.12 3.22 21.51
CA ASP A 128 -9.92 2.85 22.92
C ASP A 128 -10.18 1.34 23.14
N GLU A 129 -11.18 0.79 22.44
CA GLU A 129 -11.53 -0.64 22.48
C GLU A 129 -10.88 -1.47 21.36
N GLU A 130 -10.16 -0.82 20.44
CA GLU A 130 -9.56 -1.43 19.24
C GLU A 130 -10.58 -2.23 18.42
N THR A 131 -11.72 -1.59 18.12
CA THR A 131 -12.86 -2.25 17.48
C THR A 131 -13.51 -1.36 16.42
N ILE A 132 -14.26 -2.00 15.52
CA ILE A 132 -15.08 -1.32 14.51
C ILE A 132 -16.54 -1.69 14.69
N TYR A 133 -17.43 -0.72 14.45
CA TYR A 133 -18.88 -0.90 14.58
C TYR A 133 -19.62 -0.33 13.38
N THR A 134 -20.73 -0.97 13.02
CA THR A 134 -21.63 -0.46 11.97
C THR A 134 -23.08 -0.71 12.36
N GLU A 135 -23.97 0.20 11.94
CA GLU A 135 -25.42 0.01 12.03
C GLU A 135 -25.97 -0.81 10.85
N THR A 136 -25.13 -1.10 9.85
CA THR A 136 -25.49 -1.88 8.67
C THR A 136 -25.66 -3.35 9.03
N ASP A 137 -26.74 -3.97 8.55
CA ASP A 137 -26.99 -5.40 8.74
C ASP A 137 -26.08 -6.20 7.79
N ILE A 138 -24.96 -6.68 8.32
CA ILE A 138 -24.00 -7.55 7.62
C ILE A 138 -23.87 -8.88 8.35
N SER A 139 -23.42 -9.91 7.63
CA SER A 139 -23.21 -11.22 8.24
C SER A 139 -21.97 -11.24 9.16
N ASP A 140 -21.95 -12.16 10.12
CA ASP A 140 -20.78 -12.33 11.01
C ASP A 140 -19.48 -12.64 10.22
N GLU A 141 -19.58 -13.43 9.14
CA GLU A 141 -18.45 -13.76 8.25
C GLU A 141 -17.91 -12.51 7.52
N GLU A 142 -18.82 -11.63 7.08
CA GLU A 142 -18.45 -10.37 6.43
C GLU A 142 -17.83 -9.39 7.43
N MET A 143 -18.38 -9.31 8.65
CA MET A 143 -17.79 -8.51 9.73
C MET A 143 -16.38 -8.98 10.09
N GLU A 144 -16.16 -10.29 10.19
CA GLU A 144 -14.84 -10.87 10.48
C GLU A 144 -13.83 -10.49 9.39
N TYR A 145 -14.21 -10.62 8.11
CA TYR A 145 -13.35 -10.22 6.99
C TYR A 145 -13.06 -8.71 6.97
N HIS A 146 -14.05 -7.86 7.22
CA HIS A 146 -13.84 -6.41 7.25
C HIS A 146 -13.01 -5.97 8.45
N ALA A 147 -13.14 -6.65 9.59
CA ALA A 147 -12.28 -6.45 10.74
C ALA A 147 -10.83 -6.83 10.42
N ASP A 148 -10.59 -7.95 9.72
CA ASP A 148 -9.25 -8.33 9.26
C ASP A 148 -8.63 -7.25 8.36
N LEU A 149 -9.40 -6.63 7.47
CA LEU A 149 -8.92 -5.51 6.64
C LEU A 149 -8.49 -4.33 7.52
N TRP A 150 -9.31 -3.92 8.50
CA TRP A 150 -8.95 -2.86 9.45
C TRP A 150 -7.67 -3.19 10.23
N PHE A 151 -7.63 -4.37 10.86
CA PHE A 151 -6.50 -4.76 11.72
C PHE A 151 -5.21 -4.97 10.93
N SER A 152 -5.30 -5.36 9.66
CA SER A 152 -4.13 -5.47 8.80
C SER A 152 -3.40 -4.14 8.58
N PHE A 153 -4.14 -3.02 8.61
CA PHE A 153 -3.58 -1.67 8.60
C PHE A 153 -3.18 -1.23 10.01
N SER A 154 -4.08 -1.39 10.97
CA SER A 154 -3.96 -0.81 12.31
C SER A 154 -2.79 -1.39 13.11
N TRP A 155 -2.38 -2.63 12.83
CA TRP A 155 -1.17 -3.25 13.41
C TRP A 155 0.14 -2.68 12.90
N LEU A 156 0.16 -2.04 11.73
CA LEU A 156 1.40 -1.45 11.18
C LEU A 156 1.70 -0.09 11.79
N ILE A 157 0.68 0.61 12.28
CA ILE A 157 0.76 1.98 12.75
C ILE A 157 0.56 2.01 14.26
N PRO A 158 1.51 2.59 15.04
CA PRO A 158 1.36 2.71 16.49
C PRO A 158 0.01 3.33 16.88
N GLU A 159 -0.62 2.81 17.93
CA GLU A 159 -1.94 3.26 18.40
C GLU A 159 -2.01 4.78 18.61
N GLU A 160 -0.98 5.35 19.23
CA GLU A 160 -0.90 6.79 19.52
C GLU A 160 -0.87 7.68 18.26
N GLU A 161 -0.43 7.12 17.14
CA GLU A 161 -0.27 7.84 15.88
C GLU A 161 -1.48 7.68 14.93
N ARG A 162 -2.45 6.82 15.27
CA ARG A 162 -3.67 6.60 14.47
C ARG A 162 -4.98 7.02 15.14
N ILE A 163 -4.90 7.67 16.31
CA ILE A 163 -6.07 8.08 17.12
C ILE A 163 -7.11 8.94 16.38
N GLU A 164 -6.69 9.66 15.34
CA GLU A 164 -7.58 10.55 14.60
C GLU A 164 -8.46 9.79 13.60
N ILE A 165 -8.03 8.60 13.15
CA ILE A 165 -8.80 7.74 12.25
C ILE A 165 -10.00 7.19 13.01
N ASN A 166 -11.16 7.79 12.77
CA ASN A 166 -12.40 7.50 13.50
C ASN A 166 -13.48 6.89 12.58
N ARG A 167 -13.18 6.71 11.30
CA ARG A 167 -14.04 6.06 10.32
C ARG A 167 -13.27 5.09 9.44
N PHE A 168 -13.87 3.94 9.19
CA PHE A 168 -13.36 2.93 8.29
C PHE A 168 -14.42 2.60 7.23
N GLU A 169 -14.03 2.51 5.96
CA GLU A 169 -14.92 2.22 4.85
C GLU A 169 -14.42 1.02 4.05
N VAL A 170 -15.30 0.06 3.78
CA VAL A 170 -15.03 -1.01 2.82
C VAL A 170 -15.74 -0.66 1.52
N PHE A 171 -15.01 -0.65 0.41
CA PHE A 171 -15.53 -0.24 -0.89
C PHE A 171 -15.18 -1.22 -2.01
N GLU A 172 -15.86 -1.12 -3.15
CA GLU A 172 -15.45 -1.77 -4.39
C GLU A 172 -14.91 -0.74 -5.38
N SER A 173 -13.75 -1.07 -5.95
CA SER A 173 -13.13 -0.34 -7.04
C SER A 173 -12.30 -1.28 -7.91
N GLY A 174 -12.13 -0.91 -9.18
CA GLY A 174 -11.26 -1.63 -10.08
C GLY A 174 -9.82 -1.15 -10.12
N ASP A 175 -9.53 0.06 -9.63
CA ASP A 175 -8.23 0.73 -9.75
C ASP A 175 -7.67 1.26 -8.41
N THR A 176 -8.52 1.37 -7.39
CA THR A 176 -8.17 1.91 -6.09
C THR A 176 -8.10 0.79 -5.06
N LEU A 177 -6.96 0.63 -4.38
CA LEU A 177 -6.77 -0.40 -3.34
C LEU A 177 -7.12 0.11 -1.94
N ALA A 178 -6.76 1.36 -1.65
CA ALA A 178 -7.09 2.06 -0.43
C ALA A 178 -7.16 3.57 -0.71
N TYR A 179 -7.71 4.33 0.23
CA TYR A 179 -7.61 5.78 0.25
C TYR A 179 -7.69 6.31 1.67
N VAL A 180 -7.16 7.51 1.89
CA VAL A 180 -7.46 8.32 3.07
C VAL A 180 -8.22 9.57 2.68
N SER A 181 -9.27 9.87 3.44
CA SER A 181 -9.96 11.16 3.38
C SER A 181 -9.73 11.90 4.70
N LEU A 182 -8.87 12.91 4.63
CA LEU A 182 -8.68 13.87 5.72
C LEU A 182 -9.89 14.79 5.68
N HIS A 183 -10.80 14.65 6.65
CA HIS A 183 -12.04 15.39 6.74
C HIS A 183 -13.07 15.07 5.66
N ASP A 184 -14.19 14.47 6.08
CA ASP A 184 -15.41 14.43 5.27
C ASP A 184 -15.93 15.85 4.94
N GLU A 185 -16.99 15.96 4.15
CA GLU A 185 -17.55 17.26 3.73
C GLU A 185 -17.90 18.21 4.90
N ASN A 186 -18.08 17.66 6.11
CA ASN A 186 -18.41 18.40 7.33
C ASN A 186 -17.22 18.62 8.26
N GLY A 187 -16.04 18.03 7.96
CA GLY A 187 -14.86 18.13 8.80
C GLY A 187 -14.84 17.21 10.02
N GLU A 188 -15.76 16.25 10.09
CA GLU A 188 -16.03 15.46 11.29
C GLU A 188 -15.21 14.17 11.35
N TYR A 189 -14.97 13.55 10.19
CA TYR A 189 -14.37 12.21 10.13
C TYR A 189 -13.06 12.18 9.38
N TRP A 190 -12.14 11.38 9.89
CA TRP A 190 -10.95 10.94 9.19
C TRP A 190 -11.16 9.49 8.80
N THR A 191 -11.19 9.27 7.50
CA THR A 191 -11.63 8.00 6.93
C THR A 191 -10.47 7.27 6.30
N LEU A 192 -10.31 6.01 6.68
CA LEU A 192 -9.54 5.02 5.93
C LEU A 192 -10.50 4.17 5.11
N GLY A 193 -10.35 4.18 3.78
CA GLY A 193 -11.06 3.29 2.88
C GLY A 193 -10.18 2.13 2.46
N MET A 194 -10.71 0.89 2.46
CA MET A 194 -10.06 -0.30 1.92
C MET A 194 -10.95 -1.01 0.89
N ASN A 195 -10.34 -1.47 -0.19
CA ASN A 195 -11.06 -2.23 -1.20
C ASN A 195 -11.43 -3.62 -0.67
N ASN A 196 -12.68 -4.02 -0.86
CA ASN A 196 -13.22 -5.31 -0.50
C ASN A 196 -12.51 -6.47 -1.23
N LYS A 197 -12.05 -6.21 -2.47
CA LYS A 197 -11.26 -7.17 -3.23
C LYS A 197 -9.82 -7.12 -2.74
N ASN A 198 -9.36 -8.25 -2.21
CA ASN A 198 -8.02 -8.39 -1.65
C ASN A 198 -6.94 -8.17 -2.74
N VAL A 199 -5.86 -7.51 -2.35
CA VAL A 199 -4.66 -7.32 -3.16
C VAL A 199 -3.98 -8.69 -3.33
N GLU A 200 -3.56 -9.04 -4.54
CA GLU A 200 -3.00 -10.39 -4.80
C GLU A 200 -1.64 -10.62 -4.12
N LEU A 201 -0.95 -9.54 -3.70
CA LEU A 201 0.39 -9.57 -3.13
C LEU A 201 0.46 -8.78 -1.81
N ALA A 202 0.96 -9.41 -0.76
CA ALA A 202 1.12 -8.80 0.56
C ALA A 202 2.10 -7.61 0.58
N SER A 203 3.09 -7.57 -0.31
CA SER A 203 3.98 -6.41 -0.46
C SER A 203 3.22 -5.18 -0.97
N GLU A 204 2.32 -5.35 -1.94
CA GLU A 204 1.49 -4.26 -2.45
C GLU A 204 0.55 -3.73 -1.38
N THR A 205 -0.05 -4.61 -0.57
CA THR A 205 -0.84 -4.23 0.61
C THR A 205 -0.02 -3.37 1.57
N LEU A 206 1.18 -3.83 1.95
CA LEU A 206 2.06 -3.12 2.89
C LEU A 206 2.44 -1.73 2.36
N VAL A 207 2.87 -1.65 1.09
CA VAL A 207 3.24 -0.39 0.44
C VAL A 207 2.05 0.55 0.39
N THR A 208 0.88 0.05 0.02
CA THR A 208 -0.38 0.82 -0.04
C THR A 208 -0.71 1.40 1.35
N TYR A 209 -0.63 0.59 2.41
CA TYR A 209 -0.96 1.03 3.76
C TYR A 209 -0.02 2.13 4.25
N LEU A 210 1.29 1.96 4.00
CA LEU A 210 2.28 2.98 4.33
C LEU A 210 2.13 4.24 3.47
N HIS A 211 1.75 4.11 2.21
CA HIS A 211 1.47 5.22 1.31
C HIS A 211 0.28 6.06 1.81
N GLU A 212 -0.83 5.39 2.13
CA GLU A 212 -2.03 6.03 2.66
C GLU A 212 -1.77 6.70 4.01
N TYR A 213 -1.02 6.03 4.89
CA TYR A 213 -0.62 6.65 6.15
C TYR A 213 0.34 7.84 5.97
N ALA A 214 1.16 7.87 4.91
CA ALA A 214 1.98 9.03 4.61
C ALA A 214 1.14 10.26 4.21
N HIS A 215 -0.01 10.07 3.53
CA HIS A 215 -0.97 11.15 3.28
C HIS A 215 -1.63 11.63 4.56
N PHE A 216 -1.86 10.75 5.53
CA PHE A 216 -2.37 11.12 6.85
C PHE A 216 -1.41 12.06 7.60
N LEU A 217 -0.10 11.83 7.49
CA LEU A 217 0.92 12.64 8.18
C LEU A 217 1.24 13.99 7.51
N SER A 218 0.71 14.27 6.31
CA SER A 218 1.10 15.41 5.48
C SER A 218 0.19 16.63 5.63
#